data_AF-A0A927MRT2-F1
#
_entry.id   AF-A0A927MRT2-F1
#
_cell.length_a   1.000
_cell.length_b   1.000
_cell.length_c   1.000
_cell.angle_alpha   90.00
_cell.angle_beta   90.00
_cell.angle_gamma   90.00
#
_symmetry.space_group_name_H-M   'P 1'
#
loop_
_entity.id
_entity.type
_entity.pdbx_description
1 polymer ?
#
loop_
_entity_poly.entity_id
_entity_poly.type
_entity_poly.pdbx_seq_one_letter_code
_entity_poly.pdbx_strand_id
1 'polypeptide(L)'
;MEKDDYILLLKIIGNNGNLESLHKHGYQYSQIAKYVSEVIEKGYVQHTEENGFVLTSSGQDVLLLYNRELKRKNTEMIISPQKEYVLKEVFSRYDIYFPKKIKDLD
;
A
#
# COMPACT_ATOMS: atom_id res chain seq x y z
N MET A 1 2.10 9.30 -1.37
CA MET A 1 1.10 8.22 -1.42
C MET A 1 -0.27 8.84 -1.63
N GLU A 2 -1.07 8.31 -2.55
CA GLU A 2 -2.45 8.75 -2.77
C GLU A 2 -3.34 8.41 -1.55
N LYS A 3 -4.45 9.13 -1.36
CA LYS A 3 -5.36 8.88 -0.22
C LYS A 3 -5.92 7.45 -0.21
N ASP A 4 -6.17 6.89 -1.39
CA ASP A 4 -6.61 5.50 -1.57
C ASP A 4 -5.60 4.49 -1.00
N ASP A 5 -4.33 4.66 -1.35
CA ASP A 5 -3.25 3.78 -0.91
C ASP A 5 -2.95 3.96 0.58
N TYR A 6 -3.16 5.17 1.10
CA TYR A 6 -3.02 5.45 2.53
C TYR A 6 -4.09 4.72 3.36
N ILE A 7 -5.34 4.70 2.88
CA ILE A 7 -6.40 3.90 3.48
C ILE A 7 -6.04 2.41 3.43
N LEU A 8 -5.55 1.94 2.29
CA LEU A 8 -5.12 0.55 2.13
C LEU A 8 -4.00 0.19 3.13
N LEU A 9 -2.98 1.04 3.25
CA LEU A 9 -1.89 0.86 4.22
C LEU A 9 -2.41 0.74 5.66
N LEU A 10 -3.26 1.67 6.11
CA LEU A 10 -3.83 1.65 7.46
C LEU A 10 -4.70 0.40 7.69
N LYS A 11 -5.49 -0.02 6.70
CA LYS A 11 -6.30 -1.25 6.78
C LYS A 11 -5.45 -2.51 6.85
N ILE A 12 -4.37 -2.58 6.08
CA ILE A 12 -3.43 -3.72 6.11
C ILE A 12 -2.81 -3.81 7.49
N ILE A 13 -2.27 -2.71 8.00
CA ILE A 13 -1.62 -2.67 9.31
C ILE A 13 -2.62 -3.04 10.41
N GLY A 14 -3.80 -2.41 10.44
CA GLY A 14 -4.83 -2.68 11.46
C GLY A 14 -5.38 -4.11 11.46
N ASN A 15 -5.21 -4.87 10.37
CA ASN A 15 -5.64 -6.25 10.24
C ASN A 15 -4.48 -7.26 10.22
N ASN A 16 -3.24 -6.83 10.54
CA ASN A 16 -2.04 -7.66 10.42
C ASN A 16 -1.90 -8.33 9.04
N GLY A 17 -2.30 -7.62 7.99
CA GLY A 17 -2.29 -8.08 6.62
C GLY A 17 -0.92 -7.97 5.94
N ASN A 18 -0.82 -8.54 4.75
CA ASN A 18 0.39 -8.48 3.93
C ASN A 18 0.43 -7.18 3.08
N LEU A 19 1.58 -6.50 3.11
CA LEU A 19 1.88 -5.28 2.34
C LEU A 19 2.07 -5.53 0.83
N GLU A 20 2.05 -6.78 0.36
CA GLU A 20 2.09 -7.15 -1.06
C GLU A 20 1.06 -6.41 -1.93
N SER A 21 -0.11 -6.07 -1.37
CA SER A 21 -1.13 -5.31 -2.11
C SER A 21 -0.69 -3.89 -2.46
N LEU A 22 0.16 -3.24 -1.64
CA LEU A 22 0.78 -1.96 -1.98
C LEU A 22 1.88 -2.12 -3.02
N HIS A 23 2.62 -3.24 -2.98
CA HIS A 23 3.60 -3.54 -4.02
C HIS A 23 2.93 -3.71 -5.39
N LYS A 24 1.77 -4.37 -5.43
CA LYS A 24 0.93 -4.48 -6.64
C LYS A 24 0.39 -3.14 -7.14
N HIS A 25 0.29 -2.12 -6.28
CA HIS A 25 -0.05 -0.74 -6.67
C HIS A 25 1.16 0.05 -7.20
N GLY A 26 2.32 -0.60 -7.37
CA GLY A 26 3.52 0.00 -7.95
C GLY A 26 4.46 0.64 -6.92
N TYR A 27 4.22 0.46 -5.62
CA TYR A 27 5.14 0.95 -4.59
C TYR A 27 6.30 -0.03 -4.39
N GLN A 28 7.52 0.49 -4.35
CA GLN A 28 8.69 -0.29 -3.97
C GLN A 28 8.67 -0.57 -2.45
N TYR A 29 9.23 -1.70 -2.02
CA TYR A 29 9.32 -2.04 -0.59
C TYR A 29 9.98 -0.96 0.26
N SER A 30 10.98 -0.24 -0.27
CA SER A 30 11.62 0.90 0.39
C SER A 30 10.64 2.06 0.64
N GLN A 31 9.75 2.33 -0.31
CA GLN A 31 8.71 3.34 -0.17
C GLN A 31 7.65 2.89 0.84
N ILE A 32 7.24 1.62 0.77
CA ILE A 32 6.30 1.04 1.73
C ILE A 32 6.86 1.16 3.15
N ALA A 33 8.12 0.77 3.37
CA ALA A 33 8.80 0.89 4.66
C ALA A 33 8.82 2.34 5.15
N LYS A 34 9.15 3.30 4.28
CA LYS A 34 9.08 4.73 4.60
C LYS A 34 7.69 5.14 5.07
N TYR A 35 6.63 4.74 4.37
CA TYR A 35 5.27 5.10 4.75
C TYR A 35 4.81 4.42 6.04
N VAL A 36 5.25 3.19 6.30
CA VAL A 36 5.03 2.50 7.59
C VAL A 36 5.68 3.29 8.72
N SER A 37 6.94 3.72 8.56
CA SER A 37 7.60 4.57 9.55
C SER A 37 6.84 5.88 9.77
N GLU A 38 6.39 6.55 8.70
CA GLU A 38 5.64 7.81 8.81
C GLU A 38 4.32 7.65 9.60
N VAL A 39 3.57 6.55 9.42
CA VAL A 39 2.31 6.35 10.17
C VAL A 39 2.54 6.00 11.65
N ILE A 40 3.68 5.37 11.95
CA ILE A 40 4.12 5.12 13.33
C ILE A 40 4.56 6.43 13.99
N GLU A 41 5.39 7.23 13.32
CA GLU A 41 5.86 8.53 13.81
C GLU A 41 4.71 9.52 14.05
N LYS A 42 3.67 9.47 13.21
CA LYS A 42 2.45 10.26 13.38
C LYS A 42 1.52 9.76 14.49
N GLY A 43 1.83 8.61 15.10
CA GLY A 43 1.02 8.02 16.16
C GLY A 43 -0.30 7.44 15.67
N TYR A 44 -0.43 7.12 14.39
CA TYR A 44 -1.62 6.46 13.83
C TYR A 44 -1.59 4.94 14.06
N VAL A 45 -0.40 4.40 14.24
CA VAL A 45 -0.13 2.99 14.49
C VAL A 45 0.75 2.87 15.72
N GLN A 46 0.46 1.90 16.58
CA GLN A 46 1.28 1.55 17.74
C GLN A 46 1.60 0.06 17.74
N HIS A 47 2.73 -0.32 18.34
CA HIS A 47 3.07 -1.72 18.55
C HIS A 47 2.53 -2.19 19.90
N THR A 48 1.87 -3.34 19.90
CA THR A 48 1.39 -4.05 21.10
C THR A 48 2.05 -5.42 21.15
N GLU A 49 2.35 -5.89 22.36
CA GLU A 49 3.01 -7.19 22.56
C GLU A 49 2.13 -8.36 22.11
N GLU A 50 0.80 -8.22 22.19
CA GLU A 50 -0.15 -9.29 21.88
C GLU A 50 -0.51 -9.38 20.39
N ASN A 51 -0.62 -8.23 19.71
CA ASN A 51 -1.21 -8.15 18.37
C ASN A 51 -0.30 -7.49 17.33
N GLY A 52 0.97 -7.23 17.66
CA GLY A 52 1.87 -6.51 16.77
C GLY A 52 1.40 -5.09 16.53
N PHE A 53 1.37 -4.64 15.27
CA PHE A 53 0.96 -3.29 14.93
C PHE A 53 -0.56 -3.14 14.92
N VAL A 54 -1.08 -2.19 15.71
CA VAL A 54 -2.51 -1.88 15.78
C VAL A 54 -2.76 -0.39 15.52
N LEU A 55 -3.93 -0.08 14.96
CA LEU A 55 -4.34 1.32 14.77
C LEU A 55 -4.68 1.96 16.12
N THR A 56 -4.17 3.18 16.33
CA THR A 56 -4.59 4.02 17.45
C THR A 56 -5.95 4.65 17.16
N SER A 57 -6.58 5.29 18.15
CA SER A 57 -7.80 6.08 17.93
C SER A 57 -7.60 7.16 16.85
N SER A 58 -6.43 7.82 16.85
CA SER A 58 -6.09 8.80 15.81
C SER A 58 -5.96 8.16 14.42
N GLY A 59 -5.38 6.97 14.33
CA GLY A 59 -5.31 6.22 13.07
C GLY A 59 -6.70 5.83 12.53
N GLN A 60 -7.62 5.45 13.42
CA GLN A 60 -9.01 5.17 13.06
C GLN A 60 -9.73 6.44 12.58
N ASP A 61 -9.53 7.57 13.24
CA ASP A 61 -10.12 8.86 12.85
C ASP A 61 -9.64 9.30 11.46
N VAL A 62 -8.34 9.18 11.19
CA VAL A 62 -7.76 9.49 9.86
C VAL A 62 -8.33 8.55 8.79
N LEU A 63 -8.46 7.26 9.09
CA LEU A 63 -9.06 6.30 8.18
C LEU A 63 -10.53 6.66 7.88
N LEU A 64 -11.31 7.04 8.89
CA LEU A 64 -12.69 7.48 8.71
C LEU A 64 -12.78 8.79 7.90
N LEU A 65 -11.90 9.76 8.17
CA LEU A 65 -11.81 11.01 7.45
C LEU A 65 -11.56 10.78 5.96
N TYR A 66 -10.53 10.00 5.61
CA TYR A 66 -10.20 9.75 4.21
C TYR A 66 -11.27 8.94 3.48
N ASN A 67 -11.93 7.99 4.15
CA ASN A 67 -13.07 7.29 3.56
C ASN A 67 -14.25 8.23 3.27
N ARG A 68 -14.54 9.19 4.16
CA ARG A 68 -15.59 10.21 3.96
C ARG A 68 -15.25 11.14 2.80
N GLU A 69 -14.01 11.63 2.73
CA GLU A 69 -13.57 12.53 1.65
C GLU A 69 -13.68 11.87 0.27
N LEU A 70 -13.42 10.57 0.20
CA LEU A 70 -13.55 9.77 -1.02
C LEU A 70 -14.99 9.26 -1.27
N LYS A 71 -15.96 9.68 -0.44
CA LYS A 71 -17.38 9.29 -0.52
C LYS A 71 -17.60 7.77 -0.52
N ARG A 72 -16.70 7.01 0.12
CA ARG A 72 -16.84 5.55 0.26
C ARG A 72 -17.92 5.25 1.29
N LYS A 73 -19.05 4.68 0.87
CA LYS A 73 -20.09 4.17 1.80
C LYS A 73 -19.63 2.83 2.39
N ASN A 74 -20.18 2.48 3.56
CA ASN A 74 -19.88 1.33 4.45
C ASN A 74 -19.59 -0.05 3.80
N THR A 75 -19.82 -0.25 2.51
CA THR A 75 -19.54 -1.50 1.77
C THR A 75 -18.08 -1.72 1.39
N GLU A 76 -17.19 -0.73 1.51
CA GLU A 76 -15.74 -0.90 1.27
C GLU A 76 -14.96 -1.42 2.49
N MET A 77 -15.68 -1.87 3.51
CA MET A 77 -15.15 -2.35 4.78
C MET A 77 -14.37 -3.66 4.67
N ILE A 78 -14.46 -4.37 3.54
CA ILE A 78 -13.79 -5.65 3.33
C ILE A 78 -12.58 -5.48 2.40
N ILE A 79 -12.75 -5.12 1.15
CA ILE A 79 -11.65 -4.85 0.20
C ILE A 79 -12.26 -3.90 -0.83
N SER A 80 -11.72 -2.68 -1.00
CA SER A 80 -12.14 -1.81 -2.13
C SER A 80 -12.02 -2.63 -3.41
N PRO A 81 -13.00 -2.61 -4.35
CA PRO A 81 -12.86 -3.35 -5.60
C PRO A 81 -11.60 -2.82 -6.26
N GLN A 82 -10.54 -3.62 -6.17
CA GLN A 82 -9.24 -3.32 -6.74
C GLN A 82 -9.55 -3.08 -8.20
N LYS A 83 -9.48 -1.81 -8.61
CA LYS A 83 -9.59 -1.41 -10.01
C LYS A 83 -8.84 -2.46 -10.80
N GLU A 84 -9.52 -3.11 -11.74
CA GLU A 84 -8.92 -4.02 -12.71
C GLU A 84 -7.84 -3.24 -13.46
N TYR A 85 -6.66 -3.12 -12.84
CA TYR A 85 -5.51 -2.49 -13.44
C TYR A 85 -4.96 -3.54 -14.38
N VAL A 86 -5.45 -3.48 -15.61
CA VAL A 86 -4.73 -3.89 -16.80
C VAL A 86 -3.29 -3.44 -16.59
N LEU A 87 -2.37 -4.41 -16.47
CA LEU A 87 -0.94 -4.20 -16.36
C LEU A 87 -0.50 -3.35 -17.56
N LYS A 88 -0.55 -2.02 -17.43
CA LYS A 88 0.23 -1.14 -18.29
C LYS A 88 1.64 -1.27 -17.75
N GLU A 89 2.43 -2.14 -18.38
CA GLU A 89 3.86 -2.30 -18.11
C GLU A 89 4.51 -0.92 -18.06
N VAL A 90 4.84 -0.46 -16.86
CA VAL A 90 5.65 0.73 -16.66
C VAL A 90 7.09 0.27 -16.82
N PHE A 91 7.62 0.38 -18.04
CA PHE A 91 9.03 0.15 -18.32
C PHE A 91 9.88 1.13 -17.48
N SER A 92 10.62 0.61 -16.51
CA SER A 92 11.54 1.43 -15.70
C SER A 92 12.77 1.79 -16.52
N ARG A 93 13.31 3.00 -16.33
CA ARG A 93 14.58 3.43 -16.96
C ARG A 93 15.80 2.61 -16.53
N TYR A 94 15.63 1.72 -15.56
CA TYR A 94 16.67 0.85 -15.02
C TYR A 94 16.44 -0.63 -15.35
N ASP A 95 15.42 -0.96 -16.15
CA ASP A 95 15.17 -2.35 -16.55
C ASP A 95 16.17 -2.72 -17.66
N ILE A 96 17.11 -3.62 -17.32
CA ILE A 96 18.03 -4.23 -18.28
C ILE A 96 17.36 -5.49 -18.81
N TYR A 97 16.97 -5.45 -20.09
CA TYR A 97 16.41 -6.61 -20.78
C TYR A 97 17.53 -7.44 -21.41
N PHE A 98 17.64 -8.70 -21.01
CA PHE A 98 18.51 -9.64 -21.70
C PHE A 98 17.86 -10.11 -23.01
N PRO A 99 18.60 -10.11 -24.13
CA PRO A 99 18.10 -10.66 -25.38
C PRO A 99 17.83 -12.16 -25.20
N LYS A 100 16.69 -12.64 -25.70
CA LYS A 100 16.28 -14.05 -25.55
C LYS A 100 17.21 -15.04 -26.27
N LYS A 101 18.13 -14.58 -27.13
CA LYS A 101 19.16 -15.41 -27.78
C LYS A 101 20.45 -14.63 -27.97
N ILE A 102 21.58 -15.23 -27.57
CA ILE A 102 22.96 -14.73 -27.71
C ILE A 102 23.46 -14.99 -29.14
N LYS A 103 22.70 -14.61 -30.18
CA LYS A 103 23.13 -14.78 -31.57
C LYS A 103 23.17 -13.48 -32.38
N ASP A 104 22.81 -12.37 -31.74
CA ASP A 104 22.81 -11.02 -32.35
C ASP A 104 23.76 -10.06 -31.60
N LEU A 105 24.79 -10.60 -30.95
CA LEU A 105 25.94 -9.83 -30.45
C LEU A 105 27.15 -10.27 -31.27
N ASP A 106 27.29 -9.68 -32.46
CA ASP A 106 28.56 -9.65 -33.20
C ASP A 106 29.54 -8.68 -32.54
#